data_AF-A0A2Z5UUP2-F1
#
_entry.id   AF-A0A2Z5UUP2-F1
#
_cell.length_a   1.000
_cell.length_b   1.000
_cell.length_c   1.000
_cell.angle_alpha   90.00
_cell.angle_beta   90.00
_cell.angle_gamma   90.00
#
_symmetry.space_group_name_H-M   'P 1'
#
loop_
_entity.id
_entity.type
_entity.pdbx_description
1 polymer ?
#
loop_
_entity_poly.entity_id
_entity_poly.type
_entity_poly.pdbx_seq_one_letter_code
_entity_poly.pdbx_strand_id
1 'polypeptide(L)'
;MKIKKIKVLLSCFLQRHYIGTESAKKGGEIWKRENEAALTCLDKGTVYEISHWNEWVNHPDYEITYAEVISLHESNDAFKTIIGNLVKRHAPKADEASAKNYLFEECTVFILLKNAHVSYPSNELNAAVDFVTRYFKTNIHYHGYAFYSKAETSLSRKKVPAGKPSSSHAVFLEEEKAIKEEVLKLASKLESIGIVGKSKQITFFKKALSNTSLEGVATTNQEEVKHASPRK
;
A
#
# COMPACT_ATOMS: atom_id res chain seq x y z
N MET A 1 -21.14 15.46 2.34
CA MET A 1 -21.79 14.35 1.61
C MET A 1 -22.16 13.27 2.61
N LYS A 2 -23.38 12.73 2.59
CA LYS A 2 -23.76 11.59 3.44
C LYS A 2 -23.73 10.32 2.59
N ILE A 3 -22.87 9.36 2.93
CA ILE A 3 -22.78 8.08 2.24
C ILE A 3 -24.03 7.27 2.62
N LYS A 4 -24.83 6.85 1.64
CA LYS A 4 -26.07 6.10 1.86
C LYS A 4 -25.91 4.60 1.63
N LYS A 5 -25.01 4.21 0.71
CA LYS A 5 -24.73 2.82 0.37
C LYS A 5 -23.23 2.60 0.25
N ILE A 6 -22.73 1.52 0.83
CA ILE A 6 -21.35 1.06 0.71
C ILE A 6 -21.35 -0.35 0.13
N LYS A 7 -20.47 -0.63 -0.82
CA LYS A 7 -20.19 -1.99 -1.28
C LYS A 7 -18.78 -2.35 -0.84
N VAL A 8 -18.66 -3.40 -0.05
CA VAL A 8 -17.38 -3.95 0.40
C VAL A 8 -17.01 -5.07 -0.57
N LEU A 9 -16.00 -4.82 -1.41
CA LEU A 9 -15.49 -5.80 -2.36
C LEU A 9 -14.48 -6.71 -1.66
N LEU A 10 -14.82 -7.98 -1.48
CA LEU A 10 -13.91 -8.99 -0.96
C LEU A 10 -13.01 -9.51 -2.08
N SER A 11 -11.80 -8.96 -2.18
CA SER A 11 -10.77 -9.36 -3.15
C SER A 11 -10.06 -10.68 -2.79
N CYS A 12 -10.56 -11.45 -1.83
CA CYS A 12 -9.95 -12.70 -1.40
C CYS A 12 -9.80 -13.70 -2.55
N PHE A 13 -10.79 -13.81 -3.44
CA PHE A 13 -10.74 -14.73 -4.58
C PHE A 13 -9.65 -14.37 -5.60
N LEU A 14 -9.22 -13.11 -5.68
CA LEU A 14 -8.07 -12.70 -6.50
C LEU A 14 -6.78 -13.41 -6.04
N GLN A 15 -6.65 -13.68 -4.73
CA GLN A 15 -5.48 -14.37 -4.17
C GLN A 15 -5.38 -15.84 -4.61
N ARG A 16 -6.39 -16.40 -5.31
CA ARG A 16 -6.33 -17.77 -5.82
C ARG A 16 -5.13 -18.03 -6.74
N HIS A 17 -4.65 -16.99 -7.42
CA HIS A 17 -3.42 -17.05 -8.23
C HIS A 17 -2.20 -17.43 -7.40
N TYR A 18 -2.20 -17.19 -6.08
CA TYR A 18 -1.07 -17.50 -5.20
C TYR A 18 -1.32 -18.69 -4.27
N ILE A 19 -2.53 -18.79 -3.72
CA ILE A 19 -2.83 -19.74 -2.62
C ILE A 19 -3.87 -20.81 -2.99
N GLY A 20 -4.33 -20.80 -4.25
CA GLY A 20 -5.39 -21.69 -4.73
C GLY A 20 -6.80 -21.26 -4.33
N THR A 21 -7.78 -21.76 -5.09
CA THR A 21 -9.19 -21.36 -5.01
C THR A 21 -9.82 -21.59 -3.63
N GLU A 22 -9.61 -22.75 -3.03
CA GLU A 22 -10.26 -23.11 -1.76
C GLU A 22 -9.70 -22.28 -0.58
N SER A 23 -8.38 -22.06 -0.54
CA SER A 23 -7.75 -21.19 0.46
C SER A 23 -8.22 -19.74 0.33
N ALA A 24 -8.34 -19.25 -0.91
CA ALA A 24 -8.80 -17.89 -1.20
C ALA A 24 -10.25 -17.66 -0.73
N LYS A 25 -11.17 -18.60 -1.01
CA LYS A 25 -12.55 -18.55 -0.52
C LYS A 25 -12.60 -18.56 1.01
N LYS A 26 -11.86 -19.48 1.64
CA LYS A 26 -11.80 -19.59 3.10
C LYS A 26 -11.31 -18.30 3.75
N GLY A 27 -10.31 -17.63 3.16
CA GLY A 27 -9.83 -16.33 3.63
C GLY A 27 -10.90 -15.25 3.63
N GLY A 28 -11.76 -15.21 2.60
CA GLY A 28 -12.89 -14.29 2.52
C GLY A 28 -13.92 -14.49 3.63
N GLU A 29 -14.30 -15.75 3.88
CA GLU A 29 -15.27 -16.07 4.93
C GLU A 29 -14.73 -15.77 6.33
N ILE A 30 -13.45 -16.04 6.58
CA ILE A 30 -12.78 -15.67 7.83
C ILE A 30 -12.82 -14.15 8.01
N TRP A 31 -12.40 -13.38 7.00
CA TRP A 31 -12.40 -11.93 7.08
C TRP A 31 -13.81 -11.38 7.34
N LYS A 32 -14.81 -11.89 6.62
CA LYS A 32 -16.21 -11.47 6.78
C LYS A 32 -16.69 -11.68 8.22
N ARG A 33 -16.48 -12.87 8.78
CA ARG A 33 -16.86 -13.21 10.15
C ARG A 33 -16.14 -12.34 11.18
N GLU A 34 -14.85 -12.07 10.99
CA GLU A 34 -14.06 -11.25 11.93
C GLU A 34 -14.45 -9.76 11.90
N ASN A 35 -15.03 -9.28 10.79
CA ASN A 35 -15.36 -7.86 10.59
C ASN A 35 -16.87 -7.58 10.65
N GLU A 36 -17.71 -8.59 10.83
CA GLU A 36 -19.18 -8.44 10.84
C GLU A 36 -19.66 -7.44 11.90
N ALA A 37 -19.10 -7.49 13.11
CA ALA A 37 -19.41 -6.52 14.16
C ALA A 37 -19.07 -5.08 13.75
N ALA A 38 -17.94 -4.85 13.09
CA ALA A 38 -17.56 -3.51 12.61
C ALA A 38 -18.49 -3.01 11.50
N LEU A 39 -18.91 -3.90 10.59
CA LEU A 39 -19.83 -3.56 9.49
C LEU A 39 -21.25 -3.24 9.98
N THR A 40 -21.71 -3.92 11.03
CA THR A 40 -23.02 -3.64 11.66
C THR A 40 -23.03 -2.35 12.47
N CYS A 41 -21.86 -1.80 12.83
CA CYS A 41 -21.73 -0.50 13.51
C CYS A 41 -21.77 0.71 12.56
N LEU A 42 -22.00 0.52 11.26
CA LEU A 42 -22.20 1.63 10.34
C LEU A 42 -23.40 2.50 10.77
N ASP A 43 -23.34 3.81 10.47
CA ASP A 43 -24.41 4.75 10.80
C ASP A 43 -25.79 4.21 10.39
N LYS A 44 -26.83 4.45 11.21
CA LYS A 44 -28.21 3.94 11.00
C LYS A 44 -28.84 4.23 9.62
N GLY A 45 -28.28 5.14 8.84
CA GLY A 45 -28.73 5.47 7.48
C GLY A 45 -27.86 4.94 6.35
N THR A 46 -26.82 4.17 6.66
CA THR A 46 -25.85 3.62 5.70
C THR A 46 -26.10 2.12 5.55
N VAL A 47 -26.48 1.70 4.35
CA VAL A 47 -26.63 0.29 4.02
C VAL A 47 -25.30 -0.22 3.46
N TYR A 48 -24.83 -1.38 3.91
CA TYR A 48 -23.69 -2.05 3.29
C TYR A 48 -24.11 -3.34 2.55
N GLU A 49 -23.36 -3.66 1.51
CA GLU A 49 -23.47 -4.88 0.74
C GLU A 49 -22.08 -5.50 0.61
N ILE A 50 -21.97 -6.81 0.78
CA ILE A 50 -20.76 -7.55 0.44
C ILE A 50 -20.86 -7.97 -1.02
N SER A 51 -19.84 -7.62 -1.81
CA SER A 51 -19.66 -8.13 -3.17
C SER A 51 -18.41 -8.98 -3.19
N HIS A 52 -18.49 -10.13 -3.84
CA HIS A 52 -17.37 -11.05 -3.94
C HIS A 52 -16.64 -10.87 -5.27
N TRP A 53 -15.32 -11.02 -5.26
CA TRP A 53 -14.50 -10.81 -6.45
C TRP A 53 -14.84 -11.75 -7.61
N ASN A 54 -15.31 -12.98 -7.33
CA ASN A 54 -15.79 -13.90 -8.37
C ASN A 54 -17.04 -13.40 -9.10
N GLU A 55 -17.84 -12.49 -8.52
CA GLU A 55 -18.95 -11.84 -9.24
C GLU A 55 -18.43 -11.00 -10.42
N TRP A 56 -17.26 -10.38 -10.25
CA TRP A 56 -16.63 -9.54 -11.27
C TRP A 56 -15.90 -10.36 -12.33
N VAL A 57 -15.31 -11.50 -11.93
CA VAL A 57 -14.75 -12.47 -12.88
C VAL A 57 -15.83 -13.08 -13.77
N ASN A 58 -17.05 -13.21 -13.25
CA ASN A 58 -18.20 -13.70 -14.01
C ASN A 58 -19.01 -12.57 -14.68
N HIS A 59 -18.50 -11.33 -14.69
CA HIS A 59 -19.17 -10.23 -15.36
C HIS A 59 -19.22 -10.48 -16.89
N PRO A 60 -20.32 -10.15 -17.59
CA PRO A 60 -20.45 -10.42 -19.03
C PRO A 60 -19.30 -9.86 -19.89
N ASP A 61 -18.79 -8.69 -19.51
CA ASP A 61 -17.70 -8.00 -20.21
C ASP A 61 -16.30 -8.43 -19.75
N TYR A 62 -16.17 -9.36 -18.79
CA TYR A 62 -14.88 -9.70 -18.18
C TYR A 62 -13.89 -10.25 -19.20
N GLU A 63 -14.27 -11.27 -19.97
CA GLU A 63 -13.37 -11.92 -20.94
C GLU A 63 -12.87 -10.94 -22.01
N ILE A 64 -13.76 -10.06 -22.50
CA ILE A 64 -13.40 -9.02 -23.47
C ILE A 64 -12.41 -8.04 -22.85
N THR A 65 -12.72 -7.52 -21.66
CA THR A 65 -11.87 -6.55 -20.96
C THR A 65 -10.51 -7.15 -20.59
N TYR A 66 -10.48 -8.43 -20.18
CA TYR A 66 -9.26 -9.14 -19.85
C TYR A 66 -8.34 -9.31 -21.08
N ALA A 67 -8.93 -9.64 -22.23
CA ALA A 67 -8.21 -9.70 -23.51
C ALA A 67 -7.64 -8.32 -23.92
N GLU A 68 -8.38 -7.23 -23.69
CA GLU A 68 -7.90 -5.87 -23.93
C GLU A 68 -6.70 -5.52 -23.04
N VAL A 69 -6.71 -5.91 -21.75
CA VAL A 69 -5.56 -5.72 -20.84
C VAL A 69 -4.34 -6.49 -21.31
N ILE A 70 -4.51 -7.74 -21.77
CA ILE A 70 -3.41 -8.53 -22.35
C ILE A 70 -2.85 -7.86 -23.59
N SER A 71 -3.72 -7.46 -24.52
CA SER A 71 -3.31 -6.78 -25.76
C SER A 71 -2.57 -5.47 -25.47
N LEU A 72 -3.03 -4.71 -24.47
CA LEU A 72 -2.34 -3.52 -24.00
C LEU A 72 -0.95 -3.85 -23.47
N HIS A 73 -0.80 -4.91 -22.67
CA HIS A 73 0.50 -5.34 -22.17
C HIS A 73 1.46 -5.76 -23.29
N GLU A 74 0.96 -6.39 -24.35
CA GLU A 74 1.79 -6.81 -25.48
C GLU A 74 2.26 -5.63 -26.33
N SER A 75 1.36 -4.67 -26.57
CA SER A 75 1.55 -3.55 -27.50
C SER A 75 2.12 -2.27 -26.88
N ASN A 76 2.02 -2.08 -25.55
CA ASN A 76 2.45 -0.86 -24.88
C ASN A 76 3.64 -1.11 -23.95
N ASP A 77 4.81 -0.58 -24.32
CA ASP A 77 6.05 -0.81 -23.57
C ASP A 77 6.07 -0.17 -22.18
N ALA A 78 5.35 0.94 -21.98
CA ALA A 78 5.22 1.55 -20.66
C ALA A 78 4.44 0.64 -19.71
N PHE A 79 3.31 0.10 -20.16
CA PHE A 79 2.52 -0.84 -19.37
C PHE A 79 3.26 -2.16 -19.12
N LYS A 80 3.93 -2.69 -20.15
CA LYS A 80 4.81 -3.87 -20.04
C LYS A 80 5.89 -3.69 -18.97
N THR A 81 6.52 -2.51 -18.93
CA THR A 81 7.54 -2.17 -17.93
C THR A 81 6.94 -2.11 -16.51
N ILE A 82 5.76 -1.49 -16.36
CA ILE A 82 5.06 -1.43 -15.07
C ILE A 82 4.75 -2.84 -14.55
N ILE A 83 4.16 -3.69 -15.38
CA ILE A 83 3.82 -5.08 -15.02
C ILE A 83 5.09 -5.86 -14.68
N GLY A 84 6.13 -5.80 -15.51
CA GLY A 84 7.39 -6.50 -15.23
C GLY A 84 8.04 -6.09 -13.91
N ASN A 85 7.99 -4.80 -13.56
CA ASN A 85 8.49 -4.31 -12.28
C ASN A 85 7.66 -4.78 -11.08
N LEU A 86 6.34 -4.81 -11.20
CA LEU A 86 5.46 -5.31 -10.15
C LEU A 86 5.64 -6.81 -9.96
N VAL A 87 5.66 -7.60 -11.03
CA VAL A 87 5.87 -9.05 -10.97
C VAL A 87 7.18 -9.40 -10.26
N LYS A 88 8.27 -8.68 -10.54
CA LYS A 88 9.55 -8.86 -9.82
C LYS A 88 9.44 -8.61 -8.31
N ARG A 89 8.60 -7.66 -7.87
CA ARG A 89 8.33 -7.41 -6.44
C ARG A 89 7.49 -8.54 -5.81
N HIS A 90 6.68 -9.22 -6.61
CA HIS A 90 5.85 -10.35 -6.19
C HIS A 90 6.55 -11.72 -6.30
N ALA A 91 7.67 -11.82 -7.02
CA ALA A 91 8.44 -13.05 -7.23
C ALA A 91 8.80 -13.84 -5.94
N PRO A 92 9.00 -13.21 -4.76
CA PRO A 92 9.20 -13.97 -3.53
C PRO A 92 7.95 -14.74 -3.03
N LYS A 93 6.77 -14.45 -3.58
CA LYS A 93 5.47 -14.96 -3.10
C LYS A 93 4.78 -15.90 -4.06
N ALA A 94 5.14 -15.87 -5.35
CA ALA A 94 4.55 -16.69 -6.40
C ALA A 94 5.46 -16.73 -7.63
N ASP A 95 5.21 -17.69 -8.51
CA ASP A 95 5.84 -17.70 -9.83
C ASP A 95 5.38 -16.50 -10.67
N GLU A 96 6.17 -16.19 -11.71
CA GLU A 96 5.97 -15.04 -12.59
C GLU A 96 4.59 -15.04 -13.26
N ALA A 97 4.10 -16.20 -13.71
CA ALA A 97 2.83 -16.32 -14.40
C ALA A 97 1.66 -16.03 -13.45
N SER A 98 1.70 -16.58 -12.23
CA SER A 98 0.72 -16.31 -11.19
C SER A 98 0.66 -14.83 -10.81
N ALA A 99 1.80 -14.17 -10.63
CA ALA A 99 1.86 -12.73 -10.34
C ALA A 99 1.32 -11.88 -11.49
N LYS A 100 1.60 -12.27 -12.73
CA LYS A 100 1.11 -11.58 -13.92
C LYS A 100 -0.41 -11.71 -14.07
N ASN A 101 -0.95 -12.93 -13.92
CA ASN A 101 -2.39 -13.19 -14.00
C ASN A 101 -3.16 -12.45 -12.90
N TYR A 102 -2.60 -12.39 -11.68
CA TYR A 102 -3.12 -11.56 -10.61
C TYR A 102 -3.28 -10.10 -11.03
N LEU A 103 -2.21 -9.50 -11.57
CA LEU A 103 -2.21 -8.08 -11.95
C LEU A 103 -3.15 -7.79 -13.12
N PHE A 104 -3.23 -8.69 -14.11
CA PHE A 104 -4.14 -8.55 -15.23
C PHE A 104 -5.60 -8.60 -14.81
N GLU A 105 -5.94 -9.54 -13.93
CA GLU A 105 -7.30 -9.65 -13.40
C GLU A 105 -7.67 -8.44 -12.53
N GLU A 106 -6.74 -7.98 -11.70
CA GLU A 106 -6.94 -6.76 -10.91
C GLU A 106 -7.20 -5.54 -11.81
N CYS A 107 -6.36 -5.35 -12.84
CA CYS A 107 -6.57 -4.30 -13.85
C CYS A 107 -7.94 -4.42 -14.53
N THR A 108 -8.33 -5.63 -14.90
CA THR A 108 -9.60 -5.92 -15.58
C THR A 108 -10.79 -5.53 -14.72
N VAL A 109 -10.82 -5.96 -13.46
CA VAL A 109 -11.91 -5.64 -12.53
C VAL A 109 -11.98 -4.13 -12.28
N PHE A 110 -10.84 -3.44 -12.16
CA PHE A 110 -10.85 -1.98 -12.03
C PHE A 110 -11.40 -1.27 -13.28
N ILE A 111 -11.17 -1.78 -14.49
CA ILE A 111 -11.81 -1.24 -15.70
C ILE A 111 -13.33 -1.44 -15.64
N LEU A 112 -13.80 -2.61 -15.20
CA LEU A 112 -15.23 -2.91 -15.06
C LEU A 112 -15.91 -2.07 -13.97
N LEU A 113 -15.17 -1.63 -12.94
CA LEU A 113 -15.60 -0.67 -11.92
C LEU A 113 -15.71 0.78 -12.43
N LYS A 114 -15.77 1.01 -13.74
CA LYS A 114 -15.90 2.35 -14.34
C LYS A 114 -17.00 3.19 -13.66
N ASN A 115 -16.69 4.45 -13.41
CA ASN A 115 -17.50 5.44 -12.69
C ASN A 115 -17.72 5.16 -11.19
N ALA A 116 -17.02 4.18 -10.60
CA ALA A 116 -17.12 3.94 -9.17
C ALA A 116 -16.34 4.96 -8.33
N HIS A 117 -16.82 5.19 -7.11
CA HIS A 117 -16.02 5.76 -6.03
C HIS A 117 -15.37 4.60 -5.27
N VAL A 118 -14.04 4.54 -5.28
CA VAL A 118 -13.26 3.45 -4.67
C VAL A 118 -12.46 4.01 -3.51
N SER A 119 -12.59 3.39 -2.34
CA SER A 119 -11.80 3.76 -1.16
C SER A 119 -10.90 2.59 -0.77
N TYR A 120 -9.63 2.86 -0.48
CA TYR A 120 -8.66 1.83 -0.07
C TYR A 120 -7.61 2.43 0.89
N PRO A 121 -7.11 1.66 1.89
CA PRO A 121 -6.12 2.15 2.86
C PRO A 121 -4.69 2.23 2.26
N SER A 122 -4.56 3.00 1.18
CA SER A 122 -3.29 3.35 0.53
C SER A 122 -3.42 4.77 -0.02
N ASN A 123 -2.35 5.56 0.00
CA ASN A 123 -2.36 6.90 -0.58
C ASN A 123 -2.56 6.87 -2.10
N GLU A 124 -2.14 5.79 -2.76
CA GLU A 124 -2.16 5.65 -4.21
C GLU A 124 -2.67 4.27 -4.63
N LEU A 125 -3.30 4.21 -5.81
CA LEU A 125 -3.56 2.96 -6.51
C LEU A 125 -2.24 2.31 -6.90
N ASN A 126 -2.23 0.99 -7.06
CA ASN A 126 -1.05 0.36 -7.64
C ASN A 126 -0.82 0.88 -9.07
N ALA A 127 0.44 0.90 -9.50
CA ALA A 127 0.83 1.55 -10.76
C ALA A 127 0.16 0.92 -12.00
N ALA A 128 -0.16 -0.39 -11.97
CA ALA A 128 -0.83 -1.04 -13.09
C ALA A 128 -2.30 -0.62 -13.19
N VAL A 129 -3.01 -0.59 -12.06
CA VAL A 129 -4.39 -0.13 -11.96
C VAL A 129 -4.51 1.35 -12.31
N ASP A 130 -3.63 2.20 -11.79
CA ASP A 130 -3.59 3.62 -12.16
C ASP A 130 -3.37 3.81 -13.67
N PHE A 131 -2.46 3.03 -14.27
CA PHE A 131 -2.21 3.09 -15.71
C PHE A 131 -3.46 2.73 -16.53
N VAL A 132 -4.09 1.58 -16.25
CA VAL A 132 -5.23 1.11 -17.06
C VAL A 132 -6.46 2.00 -16.88
N THR A 133 -6.71 2.50 -15.67
CA THR A 133 -7.86 3.37 -15.41
C THR A 133 -7.75 4.70 -16.17
N ARG A 134 -6.54 5.24 -16.33
CA ARG A 134 -6.28 6.41 -17.19
C ARG A 134 -6.35 6.07 -18.67
N TYR A 135 -5.76 4.94 -19.09
CA TYR A 135 -5.74 4.50 -20.48
C TYR A 135 -7.15 4.28 -21.03
N PHE A 136 -8.00 3.55 -20.28
CA PHE A 136 -9.38 3.26 -20.64
C PHE A 136 -10.38 4.34 -20.19
N LYS A 137 -9.92 5.45 -19.61
CA LYS A 137 -10.74 6.59 -19.16
C LYS A 137 -11.93 6.17 -18.30
N THR A 138 -11.70 5.29 -17.31
CA THR A 138 -12.78 4.66 -16.52
C THR A 138 -13.48 5.59 -15.55
N ASN A 139 -12.99 6.83 -15.37
CA ASN A 139 -13.55 7.84 -14.47
C ASN A 139 -13.77 7.32 -13.03
N ILE A 140 -12.80 6.55 -12.51
CA ILE A 140 -12.82 6.12 -11.10
C ILE A 140 -12.41 7.29 -10.20
N HIS A 141 -13.19 7.51 -9.15
CA HIS A 141 -12.86 8.46 -8.09
C HIS A 141 -12.21 7.71 -6.93
N TYR A 142 -10.87 7.73 -6.85
CA TYR A 142 -10.12 7.06 -5.80
C TYR A 142 -9.98 7.92 -4.53
N HIS A 143 -10.30 7.32 -3.37
CA HIS A 143 -10.22 7.91 -2.04
C HIS A 143 -9.22 7.10 -1.19
N GLY A 144 -7.95 7.46 -1.28
CA GLY A 144 -6.90 6.88 -0.46
C GLY A 144 -6.96 7.38 0.99
N TYR A 145 -6.71 6.50 1.96
CA TYR A 145 -6.66 6.89 3.37
C TYR A 145 -5.57 6.14 4.15
N ALA A 146 -5.14 6.74 5.25
CA ALA A 146 -4.20 6.15 6.20
C ALA A 146 -4.77 6.26 7.62
N PHE A 147 -4.43 5.28 8.46
CA PHE A 147 -4.76 5.31 9.87
C PHE A 147 -3.56 5.82 10.65
N TYR A 148 -3.82 6.73 11.59
CA TYR A 148 -2.82 7.22 12.54
C TYR A 148 -3.26 6.84 13.95
N SER A 149 -2.31 6.41 14.77
CA SER A 149 -2.61 6.19 16.17
C SER A 149 -2.85 7.54 16.86
N LYS A 150 -3.76 7.59 17.84
CA LYS A 150 -4.01 8.82 18.62
C LYS A 150 -2.73 9.36 19.26
N ALA A 151 -1.79 8.49 19.63
CA ALA A 151 -0.50 8.86 20.23
C ALA A 151 0.39 9.66 19.27
N GLU A 152 0.45 9.29 17.98
CA GLU A 152 1.25 9.99 16.96
C GLU A 152 0.67 11.38 16.61
N THR A 153 -0.67 11.53 16.65
CA THR A 153 -1.32 12.84 16.44
C THR A 153 -1.07 13.86 17.56
N SER A 154 -0.74 13.41 18.78
CA SER A 154 -0.39 14.30 19.90
C SER A 154 1.05 14.84 19.82
N LEU A 155 1.98 14.08 19.23
CA LEU A 155 3.37 14.52 19.03
C LEU A 155 3.47 15.56 17.91
N SER A 156 2.72 15.38 16.82
CA SER A 156 2.64 16.32 15.69
C SER A 156 1.87 17.62 16.00
N ARG A 157 1.21 17.72 17.17
CA ARG A 157 0.51 18.93 17.64
C ARG A 157 1.26 19.74 18.71
N LYS A 158 2.52 19.42 19.03
CA LYS A 158 3.35 20.36 19.80
C LYS A 158 3.65 21.58 18.93
N LYS A 159 2.98 22.70 19.24
CA LYS A 159 3.26 24.03 18.71
C LYS A 159 4.77 24.28 18.68
N VAL A 160 5.35 24.37 17.49
CA VAL A 160 6.63 25.04 17.29
C VAL A 160 6.41 26.50 17.71
N PRO A 161 7.15 27.05 18.69
CA PRO A 161 7.09 28.46 18.99
C PRO A 161 7.53 29.24 17.75
N ALA A 162 6.76 30.24 17.35
CA ALA A 162 7.16 31.16 16.29
C ALA A 162 8.45 31.87 16.72
N GLY A 163 9.60 31.46 16.16
CA GLY A 163 10.87 32.08 16.49
C GLY A 163 12.09 31.35 15.93
N LYS A 164 12.51 31.80 14.74
CA LYS A 164 13.81 31.61 14.04
C LYS A 164 14.03 30.29 13.27
N PRO A 165 14.66 30.36 12.08
CA PRO A 165 14.94 29.19 11.25
C PRO A 165 16.13 28.45 11.86
N SER A 166 15.87 27.25 12.37
CA SER A 166 16.89 26.30 12.81
C SER A 166 16.94 25.16 11.81
N SER A 167 18.15 24.82 11.35
CA SER A 167 18.38 23.87 10.26
C SER A 167 17.63 22.55 10.51
N SER A 168 16.76 22.19 9.56
CA SER A 168 15.83 21.05 9.60
C SER A 168 16.47 19.68 9.86
N HIS A 169 17.79 19.55 9.76
CA HIS A 169 18.47 18.28 9.94
C HIS A 169 18.68 17.88 11.42
N ALA A 170 18.99 18.83 12.30
CA ALA A 170 19.26 18.52 13.71
C ALA A 170 17.99 18.13 14.49
N VAL A 171 16.85 18.74 14.14
CA VAL A 171 15.54 18.46 14.76
C VAL A 171 15.07 17.05 14.39
N PHE A 172 15.24 16.64 13.13
CA PHE A 172 14.90 15.29 12.68
C PHE A 172 15.74 14.19 13.35
N LEU A 173 17.04 14.44 13.58
CA LEU A 173 17.93 13.47 14.22
C LEU A 173 17.61 13.25 15.71
N GLU A 174 17.23 14.31 16.43
CA GLU A 174 16.78 14.17 17.82
C GLU A 174 15.41 13.48 17.93
N GLU A 175 14.48 13.78 17.02
CA GLU A 175 13.18 13.11 16.96
C GLU A 175 13.33 11.61 16.61
N GLU A 176 14.19 11.26 15.66
CA GLU A 176 14.46 9.86 15.29
C GLU A 176 15.11 9.09 16.46
N LYS A 177 16.03 9.72 17.19
CA LYS A 177 16.67 9.12 18.36
C LYS A 177 15.66 8.86 19.50
N ALA A 178 14.77 9.82 19.76
CA ALA A 178 13.73 9.68 20.77
C ALA A 178 12.75 8.55 20.45
N ILE A 179 12.34 8.42 19.18
CA ILE A 179 11.46 7.35 18.70
C ILE A 179 12.14 5.98 18.86
N LYS A 180 13.42 5.86 18.49
CA LYS A 180 14.18 4.61 18.65
C LYS A 180 14.27 4.17 20.12
N GLU A 181 14.53 5.09 21.04
CA GLU A 181 14.60 4.80 22.48
C GLU A 181 13.23 4.37 23.06
N GLU A 182 12.14 4.98 22.61
CA GLU A 182 10.79 4.66 23.07
C GLU A 182 10.33 3.28 22.58
N VAL A 183 10.64 2.94 21.33
CA VAL A 183 10.38 1.61 20.75
C VAL A 183 11.18 0.52 21.49
N LEU A 184 12.44 0.78 21.84
CA LEU A 184 13.26 -0.14 22.63
C LEU A 184 12.67 -0.38 24.03
N LYS A 185 12.20 0.67 24.71
CA LYS A 185 11.53 0.54 26.02
C LYS A 185 10.26 -0.30 25.93
N LEU A 186 9.44 -0.09 24.90
CA LEU A 186 8.21 -0.86 24.68
C LEU A 186 8.52 -2.34 24.42
N ALA A 187 9.54 -2.63 23.62
CA ALA A 187 9.98 -4.00 23.35
C ALA A 187 10.42 -4.74 24.64
N SER A 188 11.21 -4.09 25.50
CA SER A 188 11.61 -4.66 26.79
C SER A 188 10.44 -4.86 27.74
N LYS A 189 9.46 -3.96 27.74
CA LYS A 189 8.26 -4.09 28.57
C LYS A 189 7.40 -5.28 28.13
N LEU A 190 7.25 -5.49 26.82
CA LEU A 190 6.54 -6.64 26.25
C LEU A 190 7.21 -7.99 26.56
N GLU A 191 8.54 -8.03 26.64
CA GLU A 191 9.30 -9.21 27.10
C GLU A 191 9.05 -9.50 28.60
N SER A 192 9.00 -8.46 29.44
CA SER A 192 8.81 -8.60 30.90
C SER A 192 7.43 -9.12 31.33
N ILE A 193 6.39 -8.91 30.52
CA ILE A 193 5.01 -9.33 30.81
C ILE A 193 4.67 -10.72 30.24
N GLY A 194 5.67 -11.47 29.76
CA GLY A 194 5.52 -12.88 29.36
C GLY A 194 4.69 -13.11 28.09
N ILE A 195 4.25 -12.05 27.40
CA ILE A 195 3.48 -12.14 26.15
C ILE A 195 4.34 -12.68 25.00
N VAL A 196 5.67 -12.62 25.11
CA VAL A 196 6.57 -12.97 24.01
C VAL A 196 7.64 -13.97 24.43
N GLY A 197 7.28 -15.25 24.44
CA GLY A 197 8.26 -16.31 24.26
C GLY A 197 8.80 -16.30 22.82
N LYS A 198 10.03 -15.80 22.63
CA LYS A 198 10.86 -16.04 21.42
C LYS A 198 10.18 -15.80 20.06
N SER A 199 9.46 -14.70 19.87
CA SER A 199 9.01 -14.32 18.52
C SER A 199 10.21 -13.85 17.67
N LYS A 200 10.48 -14.56 16.57
CA LYS A 200 11.48 -14.18 15.54
C LYS A 200 11.29 -12.75 15.02
N GLN A 201 10.09 -12.18 15.15
CA GLN A 201 9.79 -10.82 14.71
C GLN A 201 10.49 -9.76 15.57
N ILE A 202 10.58 -9.92 16.90
CA ILE A 202 11.26 -8.92 17.76
C ILE A 202 12.78 -8.94 17.54
N THR A 203 13.37 -10.12 17.34
CA THR A 203 14.79 -10.23 16.97
C THR A 203 15.08 -9.55 15.63
N PHE A 204 14.16 -9.67 14.66
CA PHE A 204 14.24 -8.97 13.38
C PHE A 204 14.13 -7.45 13.55
N PHE A 205 13.18 -6.96 14.36
CA PHE A 205 13.04 -5.54 14.67
C PHE A 205 14.26 -4.96 15.40
N LYS A 206 14.79 -5.65 16.43
CA LYS A 206 16.01 -5.24 17.14
C LYS A 206 17.22 -5.19 16.18
N LYS A 207 17.36 -6.17 15.28
CA LYS A 207 18.45 -6.23 14.28
C LYS A 207 18.32 -5.15 13.21
N ALA A 208 17.09 -4.82 12.78
CA ALA A 208 16.84 -3.75 11.83
C ALA A 208 17.19 -2.37 12.42
N LEU A 209 16.84 -2.15 13.71
CA LEU A 209 17.13 -0.90 14.42
C LEU A 209 18.63 -0.75 14.75
N SER A 210 19.34 -1.84 15.05
CA SER A 210 20.78 -1.81 15.33
C SER A 210 21.66 -1.65 14.09
N ASN A 211 21.17 -1.98 12.90
CA ASN A 211 21.94 -1.93 11.64
C ASN A 211 21.83 -0.59 10.89
N THR A 212 20.93 0.30 11.31
CA THR A 212 20.94 1.70 10.87
C THR A 212 22.07 2.46 11.56
N SER A 213 23.29 2.38 11.01
CA SER A 213 24.35 3.34 11.30
C SER A 213 23.98 4.71 10.72
N LEU A 214 24.16 5.76 11.52
CA LEU A 214 23.95 7.17 11.16
C LEU A 214 25.06 7.76 10.26
N GLU A 215 25.98 6.93 9.77
CA GLU A 215 27.09 7.35 8.91
C GLU A 215 26.93 6.74 7.52
N GLY A 216 26.29 7.46 6.59
CA GLY A 216 26.15 6.97 5.22
C GLY A 216 25.47 7.88 4.22
N VAL A 217 25.03 9.08 4.60
CA VAL A 217 24.48 10.07 3.66
C VAL A 217 25.04 11.45 3.99
N ALA A 218 26.37 11.56 3.96
CA ALA A 218 27.05 12.85 3.92
C ALA A 218 28.05 12.83 2.76
N THR A 219 27.99 13.88 1.95
CA THR A 219 28.92 14.26 0.86
C THR A 219 28.78 13.48 -0.45
N THR A 220 28.05 14.04 -1.41
CA THR A 220 28.66 14.85 -2.49
C THR A 220 27.57 15.47 -3.35
N ASN A 221 27.33 16.76 -3.16
CA ASN A 221 26.96 17.72 -4.21
C ASN A 221 27.28 19.11 -3.65
N GLN A 222 28.50 19.58 -3.93
CA GLN A 222 28.79 21.00 -3.98
C GLN A 222 29.57 21.28 -5.25
N GLU A 223 29.00 22.20 -6.01
CA GLU A 223 29.56 22.83 -7.20
C GLU A 223 30.89 23.53 -6.87
N GLU A 224 31.83 23.52 -7.82
CA GLU A 224 32.69 24.69 -8.02
C GLU A 224 32.71 25.05 -9.50
N VAL A 225 31.97 26.12 -9.81
CA VAL A 225 32.24 27.00 -10.93
C VAL A 225 33.48 27.82 -10.56
N LYS A 226 34.59 27.67 -11.30
CA LYS A 226 35.61 28.72 -11.44
C LYS A 226 36.13 28.79 -12.88
N HIS A 227 35.95 29.96 -13.48
CA HIS A 227 36.58 30.43 -14.69
C HIS A 227 38.12 30.34 -14.63
N ALA A 228 38.75 29.92 -15.73
CA ALA A 228 39.91 30.59 -16.33
C ALA A 228 40.07 30.16 -17.79
N SER A 229 40.31 31.14 -18.65
CA SER A 229 40.26 31.09 -20.11
C SER A 229 41.66 30.80 -20.73
N PRO A 230 41.85 30.89 -22.06
CA PRO A 230 42.44 29.85 -22.91
C PRO A 230 43.93 30.05 -23.20
N ARG A 231 44.57 29.10 -23.89
CA ARG A 231 45.68 29.40 -24.83
C ARG A 231 46.02 28.23 -25.76
N LYS A 232 45.82 28.54 -27.05
CA LYS A 232 46.51 28.12 -28.28
C LYS A 232 46.50 26.64 -28.66
#